data_AF-A0A378W344-F1
#
_entry.id   AF-A0A378W344-F1
#
_cell.length_a   1.000
_cell.length_b   1.000
_cell.length_c   1.000
_cell.angle_alpha   90.00
_cell.angle_beta   90.00
_cell.angle_gamma   90.00
#
_symmetry.space_group_name_H-M   'P 1'
#
loop_
_entity.id
_entity.type
_entity.pdbx_description
1 polymer ?
#
loop_
_entity_poly.entity_id
_entity_poly.type
_entity_poly.pdbx_seq_one_letter_code
_entity_poly.pdbx_strand_id
1 'polypeptide(L)' 'MIVMAGVTVGRGSVVGAGAVITKDIPPYSLAAGNPAVVKKNLPEG' A
#
# COMPACT_ATOMS: atom_id res chain seq x y z
N MET A 1 -3.97 7.02 -7.42
CA MET A 1 -4.08 6.49 -6.04
C MET A 1 -4.54 7.62 -5.13
N ILE A 2 -5.15 7.29 -4.01
CA ILE A 2 -5.53 8.24 -2.96
C ILE A 2 -4.94 7.72 -1.65
N VAL A 3 -4.33 8.60 -0.85
CA VAL A 3 -3.79 8.27 0.47
C VAL A 3 -4.50 9.14 1.50
N MET A 4 -5.19 8.52 2.46
CA MET A 4 -5.88 9.26 3.52
C MET A 4 -4.86 9.90 4.46
N ALA A 5 -5.22 11.06 5.02
CA ALA A 5 -4.35 11.74 5.98
C ALA A 5 -4.10 10.85 7.21
N GLY A 6 -2.86 10.85 7.69
CA GLY A 6 -2.46 10.10 8.89
C GLY A 6 -2.05 8.64 8.65
N VAL A 7 -2.06 8.15 7.40
CA VAL A 7 -1.56 6.80 7.09
C VAL A 7 -0.15 6.85 6.49
N THR A 8 0.63 5.82 6.76
CA THR A 8 2.01 5.65 6.28
C THR A 8 2.09 4.58 5.21
N VAL A 9 2.81 4.86 4.12
CA VAL A 9 3.18 3.85 3.11
C VAL A 9 4.65 3.50 3.30
N GLY A 10 4.92 2.27 3.72
CA GLY A 10 6.26 1.78 3.99
C GLY A 10 7.16 1.77 2.75
N ARG A 11 8.47 1.93 2.97
CA ARG A 11 9.48 1.92 1.92
C ARG A 11 9.41 0.64 1.07
N GLY A 12 9.66 0.77 -0.24
CA GLY A 12 9.68 -0.38 -1.15
C GLY A 12 8.30 -0.97 -1.45
N SER A 13 7.22 -0.37 -0.95
CA SER A 13 5.86 -0.81 -1.26
C SER A 13 5.46 -0.44 -2.70
N VAL A 14 4.65 -1.30 -3.30
CA VAL A 14 4.03 -1.07 -4.60
C VAL A 14 2.53 -0.87 -4.41
N VAL A 15 2.00 0.23 -4.95
CA VAL A 15 0.57 0.57 -4.86
C VAL A 15 -0.08 0.45 -6.22
N GLY A 16 -1.13 -0.36 -6.31
CA GLY A 16 -1.89 -0.57 -7.55
C GLY A 16 -2.61 0.70 -8.02
N ALA A 17 -2.81 0.79 -9.34
CA ALA A 17 -3.60 1.87 -9.94
C ALA A 17 -5.02 1.90 -9.35
N GLY A 18 -5.55 3.10 -9.11
CA GLY A 18 -6.87 3.29 -8.51
C GLY A 18 -6.99 2.93 -7.03
N ALA A 19 -5.92 2.54 -6.35
CA ALA A 19 -5.99 2.18 -4.93
C ALA A 19 -6.33 3.38 -4.02
N VAL A 20 -7.10 3.11 -2.96
CA VAL A 20 -7.44 4.08 -1.89
C VAL A 20 -6.90 3.55 -0.57
N ILE A 21 -5.83 4.16 -0.08
CA ILE A 21 -5.13 3.77 1.15
C ILE A 21 -5.86 4.39 2.34
N THR A 22 -6.53 3.54 3.13
CA THR A 22 -7.25 3.93 4.36
C THR A 22 -6.58 3.41 5.64
N LYS A 23 -5.51 2.62 5.52
CA LYS A 23 -4.71 2.04 6.61
C LYS A 23 -3.24 2.01 6.21
N ASP A 24 -2.36 1.93 7.19
CA ASP A 24 -0.92 1.83 6.96
C ASP A 24 -0.57 0.62 6.08
N ILE A 25 0.39 0.83 5.18
CA ILE A 25 0.93 -0.20 4.29
C ILE A 25 2.33 -0.57 4.78
N PRO A 26 2.57 -1.84 5.17
CA PRO A 26 3.89 -2.29 5.60
C PRO A 26 4.94 -2.10 4.49
N PRO A 27 6.23 -1.91 4.83
CA PRO A 27 7.32 -1.91 3.86
C PRO A 27 7.29 -3.14 2.95
N TYR A 28 7.83 -2.99 1.74
CA TYR A 28 7.98 -4.08 0.77
C TYR A 28 6.69 -4.89 0.57
N SER A 29 5.55 -4.21 0.44
CA SER A 29 4.24 -4.86 0.23
C SER A 29 3.56 -4.40 -1.05
N LEU A 30 2.82 -5.29 -1.71
CA LEU A 30 1.91 -4.92 -2.79
C LEU A 30 0.51 -4.66 -2.22
N ALA A 31 0.03 -3.42 -2.32
CA ALA A 31 -1.33 -3.04 -1.90
C ALA A 31 -2.18 -2.59 -3.09
N ALA A 32 -3.44 -3.05 -3.15
CA ALA A 32 -4.37 -2.68 -4.23
C ALA A 32 -5.84 -2.73 -3.78
N GLY A 33 -6.70 -2.00 -4.49
CA GLY A 33 -8.15 -1.96 -4.26
C GLY A 33 -8.65 -0.66 -3.63
N ASN A 34 -9.96 -0.53 -3.53
CA ASN A 34 -10.66 0.56 -2.84
C ASN A 34 -11.73 -0.05 -1.92
N PRO A 35 -11.49 -0.18 -0.60
CA PRO A 35 -10.25 0.17 0.12
C PRO A 35 -9.08 -0.75 -0.23
N ALA A 36 -7.85 -0.22 -0.13
CA ALA A 36 -6.64 -0.97 -0.46
C ALA A 36 -6.30 -2.03 0.59
N VAL A 37 -5.92 -3.23 0.12
CA VAL A 37 -5.53 -4.36 0.96
C VAL A 37 -4.19 -4.90 0.47
N VAL A 38 -3.32 -5.31 1.41
CA VAL A 38 -2.06 -6.00 1.08
C VAL A 38 -2.37 -7.33 0.42
N LYS A 39 -1.85 -7.54 -0.80
CA LYS A 39 -2.06 -8.75 -1.61
C LYS A 39 -0.90 -9.74 -1.50
N LYS A 40 0.33 -9.24 -1.33
CA LYS A 40 1.53 -10.05 -1.12
C LYS A 40 2.68 -9.21 -0.56
N ASN A 41 3.60 -9.87 0.10
CA ASN A 41 4.91 -9.31 0.45
C ASN A 41 5.83 -9.37 -0.78
N LEU A 42 6.67 -8.37 -0.92
CA LEU A 42 7.71 -8.25 -1.93
C LEU A 42 9.05 -8.60 -1.29
N PRO A 43 10.01 -9.15 -2.05
CA PRO A 43 11.35 -9.36 -1.55
C PRO A 43 11.95 -8.03 -1.10
N GLU A 44 12.59 -8.05 0.06
CA GLU A 44 13.45 -6.95 0.50
C GLU A 44 14.69 -6.97 -0.40
N GLY A 45 15.01 -5.81 -0.99
CA GLY A 45 16.19 -5.64 -1.82
C GLY A 45 17.48 -5.63 -1.01
#